data_AF-A0A1B8VTH7-F1
#
_entry.id   AF-A0A1B8VTH7-F1
#
_cell.length_a   1.000
_cell.length_b   1.000
_cell.length_c   1.000
_cell.angle_alpha   90.00
_cell.angle_beta   90.00
_cell.angle_gamma   90.00
#
_symmetry.space_group_name_H-M   'P 1'
#
loop_
_entity.id
_entity.type
_entity.pdbx_description
1 polymer ?
#
loop_
_entity_poly.entity_id
_entity_poly.type
_entity_poly.pdbx_seq_one_letter_code
_entity_poly.pdbx_strand_id
1 'polypeptide(L)'
;MSISTYPEFVKLVGEYKIFPFSDLIPDHPSLSALVPSDSWHTETEFDPWPWRVKIVKDEHAAYGKFFGSKASFIHIDLFPYIQPLLTLGKSVDERYNNGLMSQHAKNIYHIVKEAGNIDSRLLRKESQLTAKEQKKDYDRALVELQNFADIVITGAQESDFEGGWSSMCFESSGHWLQATLGKELPATDDLSEVRGIVKAELSEVCSEKALKYLDKKLRLSV
;
A
#
# COMPACT_ATOMS: atom_id res chain seq x y z
N MET A 1 -20.10 11.82 -8.78
CA MET A 1 -19.00 12.77 -8.52
C MET A 1 -17.86 12.40 -9.45
N SER A 2 -17.13 13.36 -10.01
CA SER A 2 -15.94 13.13 -10.84
C SER A 2 -14.85 14.09 -10.38
N ILE A 3 -13.58 13.69 -10.51
CA ILE A 3 -12.41 14.52 -10.19
C ILE A 3 -11.50 14.60 -11.41
N SER A 4 -10.81 15.72 -11.54
CA SER A 4 -9.87 15.97 -12.65
C SER A 4 -8.51 16.48 -12.18
N THR A 5 -8.34 16.79 -10.90
CA THR A 5 -7.10 17.37 -10.38
C THR A 5 -6.51 16.60 -9.21
N TYR A 6 -5.18 16.71 -9.07
CA TYR A 6 -4.45 16.09 -7.97
C TYR A 6 -4.92 16.57 -6.58
N PRO A 7 -5.17 17.88 -6.32
CA PRO A 7 -5.67 18.34 -5.02
C PRO A 7 -7.03 17.75 -4.64
N GLU A 8 -7.95 17.57 -5.60
CA GLU A 8 -9.23 16.90 -5.35
C GLU A 8 -9.03 15.43 -4.95
N PHE A 9 -8.11 14.74 -5.63
CA PHE A 9 -7.74 13.37 -5.28
C PHE A 9 -7.16 13.29 -3.86
N VAL A 10 -6.22 14.16 -3.50
CA VAL A 10 -5.65 14.21 -2.13
C VAL A 10 -6.75 14.45 -1.09
N LYS A 11 -7.67 15.37 -1.36
CA LYS A 11 -8.82 15.65 -0.47
C LYS A 11 -9.67 14.41 -0.23
N LEU A 12 -9.97 13.64 -1.28
CA LEU A 12 -10.76 12.40 -1.15
C LEU A 12 -10.01 11.32 -0.37
N VAL A 13 -8.70 11.19 -0.54
CA VAL A 13 -7.90 10.25 0.26
C VAL A 13 -7.92 10.64 1.74
N GLY A 14 -7.85 11.94 2.04
CA GLY A 14 -7.98 12.47 3.40
C GLY A 14 -9.38 12.28 4.00
N GLU A 15 -10.44 12.44 3.19
CA GLU A 15 -11.83 12.26 3.60
C GLU A 15 -12.15 10.79 3.88
N TYR A 16 -11.87 9.88 2.95
CA TYR A 16 -12.25 8.47 3.08
C TYR A 16 -11.27 7.63 3.89
N LYS A 17 -10.07 8.16 4.18
CA LYS A 17 -8.92 7.53 4.86
C LYS A 17 -8.34 6.29 4.17
N ILE A 18 -9.16 5.37 3.68
CA ILE A 18 -8.79 4.26 2.81
C ILE A 18 -9.48 4.48 1.46
N PHE A 19 -8.68 4.67 0.42
CA PHE A 19 -9.18 5.01 -0.91
C PHE A 19 -8.64 4.05 -1.97
N PRO A 20 -9.47 3.20 -2.59
CA PRO A 20 -9.03 2.29 -3.64
C PRO A 20 -8.54 2.99 -4.91
N PHE A 21 -7.49 2.46 -5.55
CA PHE A 21 -7.12 2.88 -6.91
C PHE A 21 -8.19 2.45 -7.91
N SER A 22 -8.72 1.25 -7.75
CA SER A 22 -9.83 0.71 -8.54
C SER A 22 -10.85 -0.01 -7.67
N ASP A 23 -12.03 -0.30 -8.23
CA ASP A 23 -13.16 -0.84 -7.48
C ASP A 23 -12.79 -2.08 -6.66
N LEU A 24 -12.85 -1.95 -5.34
CA LEU A 24 -12.34 -2.96 -4.40
C LEU A 24 -13.23 -3.08 -3.17
N ILE A 25 -13.64 -1.92 -2.64
CA ILE A 25 -14.49 -1.81 -1.44
C ILE A 25 -15.93 -1.56 -1.94
N PRO A 26 -16.92 -2.37 -1.53
CA PRO A 26 -18.31 -2.18 -1.95
C PRO A 26 -18.89 -0.84 -1.48
N ASP A 27 -19.70 -0.20 -2.33
CA ASP A 27 -20.36 1.08 -2.03
C ASP A 27 -19.37 2.16 -1.52
N HIS A 28 -18.16 2.17 -2.10
CA HIS A 28 -17.07 3.09 -1.77
C HIS A 28 -16.42 3.60 -3.07
N PRO A 29 -16.03 4.89 -3.16
CA PRO A 29 -15.43 5.42 -4.38
C PRO A 29 -14.03 4.84 -4.65
N SER A 30 -13.60 4.92 -5.91
CA SER A 30 -12.24 4.56 -6.34
C SER A 30 -11.70 5.60 -7.32
N LEU A 31 -10.37 5.71 -7.43
CA LEU A 31 -9.75 6.65 -8.37
C LEU A 31 -10.20 6.40 -9.81
N SER A 32 -10.18 5.14 -10.25
CA SER A 32 -10.59 4.76 -11.61
C SER A 32 -12.07 5.00 -11.90
N ALA A 33 -12.94 5.02 -10.89
CA ALA A 33 -14.37 5.29 -11.07
C ALA A 33 -14.69 6.80 -11.11
N LEU A 34 -13.87 7.64 -10.46
CA LEU A 34 -14.10 9.09 -10.39
C LEU A 34 -13.39 9.89 -11.49
N VAL A 35 -12.31 9.36 -12.06
CA VAL A 35 -11.58 10.04 -13.15
C VAL A 35 -12.11 9.57 -14.51
N PRO A 36 -12.46 10.50 -15.43
CA PRO A 36 -12.89 10.16 -16.78
C PRO A 36 -11.87 9.29 -17.52
N SER A 37 -12.35 8.34 -18.33
CA SER A 37 -11.49 7.36 -19.00
C SER A 37 -10.52 7.97 -20.01
N ASP A 38 -10.84 9.13 -20.57
CA ASP A 38 -10.05 9.89 -21.53
C ASP A 38 -8.95 10.75 -20.89
N SER A 39 -8.91 10.85 -19.56
CA SER A 39 -7.89 11.63 -18.83
C SER A 39 -6.59 10.86 -18.56
N TRP A 40 -6.62 9.53 -18.71
CA TRP A 40 -5.50 8.64 -18.37
C TRP A 40 -4.42 8.60 -19.46
N HIS A 41 -3.16 8.59 -19.06
CA HIS A 41 -2.01 8.46 -19.98
C HIS A 41 -1.95 9.59 -21.03
N THR A 42 -2.43 10.77 -20.66
CA THR A 42 -2.43 11.95 -21.53
C THR A 42 -1.13 12.75 -21.43
N GLU A 43 -0.27 12.44 -20.44
CA GLU A 43 0.96 13.18 -20.14
C GLU A 43 0.72 14.67 -19.83
N THR A 44 -0.53 15.05 -19.53
CA THR A 44 -0.91 16.39 -19.10
C THR A 44 -0.85 16.51 -17.58
N GLU A 45 -0.97 17.72 -17.05
CA GLU A 45 -1.08 17.95 -15.60
C GLU A 45 -2.32 17.29 -14.96
N PHE A 46 -3.33 16.96 -15.78
CA PHE A 46 -4.57 16.31 -15.37
C PHE A 46 -4.50 14.78 -15.48
N ASP A 47 -3.39 14.22 -15.97
CA ASP A 47 -3.20 12.76 -16.01
C ASP A 47 -3.16 12.20 -14.58
N PRO A 48 -4.10 11.33 -14.19
CA PRO A 48 -4.12 10.73 -12.86
C PRO A 48 -3.03 9.68 -12.65
N TRP A 49 -2.39 9.19 -13.71
CA TRP A 49 -1.41 8.11 -13.62
C TRP A 49 -0.27 8.49 -12.64
N PRO A 50 0.43 9.61 -12.78
CA PRO A 50 1.52 9.97 -11.85
C PRO A 50 1.07 10.22 -10.41
N TRP A 51 -0.22 10.51 -10.15
CA TRP A 51 -0.71 10.84 -8.82
C TRP A 51 -0.47 9.73 -7.79
N ARG A 52 -0.48 8.47 -8.23
CA ARG A 52 -0.32 7.31 -7.34
C ARG A 52 1.02 7.27 -6.60
N VAL A 53 2.09 7.78 -7.23
CA VAL A 53 3.42 7.88 -6.61
C VAL A 53 3.65 9.29 -6.06
N LYS A 54 3.04 10.31 -6.67
CA LYS A 54 3.12 11.68 -6.19
C LYS A 54 2.54 11.82 -4.78
N ILE A 55 1.40 11.19 -4.48
CA ILE A 55 0.76 11.26 -3.16
C ILE A 55 1.61 10.69 -2.02
N VAL A 56 2.50 9.74 -2.35
CA VAL A 56 3.44 9.17 -1.39
C VAL A 56 4.62 10.10 -1.17
N LYS A 57 5.15 10.70 -2.25
CA LYS A 57 6.23 11.69 -2.20
C LYS A 57 5.83 13.00 -1.50
N ASP A 58 4.58 13.41 -1.69
CA ASP A 58 3.98 14.57 -1.01
C ASP A 58 3.46 14.20 0.39
N GLU A 59 3.75 12.98 0.88
CA GLU A 59 3.53 12.60 2.29
C GLU A 59 2.06 12.58 2.73
N HIS A 60 1.12 12.44 1.79
CA HIS A 60 -0.31 12.42 2.09
C HIS A 60 -0.85 11.01 2.36
N ALA A 61 -0.29 9.99 1.72
CA ALA A 61 -0.78 8.62 1.85
C ALA A 61 0.27 7.55 1.52
N ALA A 62 0.16 6.40 2.17
CA ALA A 62 0.81 5.18 1.75
C ALA A 62 0.10 4.61 0.51
N TYR A 63 0.87 4.05 -0.43
CA TYR A 63 0.35 3.41 -1.64
C TYR A 63 0.85 1.96 -1.75
N GLY A 64 -0.06 1.03 -2.04
CA GLY A 64 0.27 -0.39 -2.15
C GLY A 64 -0.96 -1.29 -2.27
N LYS A 65 -0.72 -2.59 -2.43
CA LYS A 65 -1.77 -3.62 -2.50
C LYS A 65 -2.07 -4.19 -1.11
N PHE A 66 -2.76 -3.40 -0.28
CA PHE A 66 -3.00 -3.75 1.13
C PHE A 66 -4.16 -4.72 1.36
N PHE A 67 -5.12 -4.81 0.42
CA PHE A 67 -6.35 -5.61 0.59
C PHE A 67 -6.56 -6.69 -0.48
N GLY A 68 -5.49 -7.16 -1.11
CA GLY A 68 -5.48 -8.24 -2.09
C GLY A 68 -4.52 -7.96 -3.24
N SER A 69 -5.02 -7.99 -4.47
CA SER A 69 -4.22 -7.75 -5.68
C SER A 69 -4.38 -6.33 -6.24
N LYS A 70 -5.42 -5.61 -5.83
CA LYS A 70 -5.70 -4.23 -6.26
C LYS A 70 -5.02 -3.24 -5.32
N ALA A 71 -4.52 -2.15 -5.90
CA ALA A 71 -3.84 -1.11 -5.15
C ALA A 71 -4.84 -0.17 -4.46
N SER A 72 -4.39 0.45 -3.38
CA SER A 72 -5.16 1.37 -2.56
C SER A 72 -4.22 2.39 -1.91
N PHE A 73 -4.80 3.50 -1.52
CA PHE A 73 -4.19 4.57 -0.75
C PHE A 73 -4.69 4.50 0.68
N ILE A 74 -3.80 4.68 1.65
CA ILE A 74 -4.15 4.82 3.06
C ILE A 74 -3.59 6.14 3.54
N HIS A 75 -4.46 7.04 3.96
CA HIS A 75 -4.09 8.34 4.47
C HIS A 75 -3.07 8.22 5.61
N ILE A 76 -2.12 9.15 5.65
CA ILE A 76 -0.95 9.02 6.48
C ILE A 76 -1.25 9.02 7.98
N ASP A 77 -2.32 9.66 8.41
CA ASP A 77 -2.77 9.64 9.81
C ASP A 77 -3.33 8.28 10.23
N LEU A 78 -3.90 7.51 9.30
CA LEU A 78 -4.49 6.21 9.60
C LEU A 78 -3.48 5.07 9.42
N PHE A 79 -2.53 5.20 8.50
CA PHE A 79 -1.60 4.13 8.13
C PHE A 79 -0.81 3.50 9.30
N PRO A 80 -0.27 4.26 10.29
CA PRO A 80 0.40 3.69 11.45
C PRO A 80 -0.46 2.70 12.25
N TYR A 81 -1.78 2.87 12.23
CA TYR A 81 -2.73 1.99 12.90
C TYR A 81 -3.16 0.80 12.03
N ILE A 82 -3.06 0.90 10.70
CA ILE A 82 -3.46 -0.18 9.79
C ILE A 82 -2.47 -1.35 9.81
N GLN A 83 -1.16 -1.07 9.76
CA GLN A 83 -0.18 -2.15 9.67
C GLN A 83 -0.25 -3.15 10.85
N PRO A 84 -0.31 -2.70 12.13
CA PRO A 84 -0.44 -3.64 13.26
C PRO A 84 -1.68 -4.53 13.17
N LEU A 85 -2.79 -4.03 12.59
CA LEU A 85 -4.01 -4.82 12.38
C LEU A 85 -3.83 -5.88 11.29
N LEU A 86 -3.14 -5.55 10.20
CA LEU A 86 -2.86 -6.50 9.11
C LEU A 86 -1.90 -7.61 9.57
N THR A 87 -0.88 -7.27 10.36
CA THR A 87 0.10 -8.23 10.89
C THR A 87 -0.36 -8.96 12.15
N LEU A 88 -1.45 -8.49 12.77
CA LEU A 88 -1.90 -8.93 14.10
C LEU A 88 -0.81 -8.76 15.17
N GLY A 89 -0.08 -7.65 15.10
CA GLY A 89 1.04 -7.31 15.97
C GLY A 89 2.30 -8.15 15.74
N LYS A 90 2.28 -9.13 14.81
CA LYS A 90 3.40 -10.05 14.61
C LYS A 90 4.47 -9.47 13.70
N SER A 91 5.72 -9.58 14.14
CA SER A 91 6.89 -9.32 13.31
C SER A 91 6.96 -10.25 12.08
N VAL A 92 7.82 -9.90 11.14
CA VAL A 92 8.13 -10.72 9.95
C VAL A 92 8.64 -12.10 10.35
N ASP A 93 9.54 -12.18 11.33
CA ASP A 93 10.12 -13.44 11.80
C ASP A 93 9.08 -14.34 12.48
N GLU A 94 8.21 -13.78 13.32
CA GLU A 94 7.13 -14.54 13.94
C GLU A 94 6.14 -15.08 12.92
N ARG A 95 5.75 -14.27 11.92
CA ARG A 95 4.85 -14.75 10.85
C ARG A 95 5.50 -15.87 10.04
N TYR A 96 6.78 -15.75 9.70
CA TYR A 96 7.50 -16.81 9.01
C TYR A 96 7.59 -18.09 9.85
N ASN A 97 8.02 -18.00 11.12
CA ASN A 97 8.17 -19.16 12.00
C ASN A 97 6.84 -19.88 12.27
N ASN A 98 5.72 -19.16 12.21
CA ASN A 98 4.37 -19.71 12.35
C ASN A 98 3.74 -20.17 11.02
N GLY A 99 4.48 -20.17 9.90
CA GLY A 99 3.98 -20.59 8.59
C GLY A 99 2.99 -19.62 7.94
N LEU A 100 2.91 -18.38 8.43
CA LEU A 100 2.04 -17.31 7.90
C LEU A 100 2.72 -16.46 6.83
N MET A 101 4.03 -16.66 6.60
CA MET A 101 4.80 -15.96 5.57
C MET A 101 5.70 -16.92 4.79
N SER A 102 5.79 -16.72 3.47
CA SER A 102 6.69 -17.48 2.60
C SER A 102 8.16 -17.10 2.79
N GLN A 103 9.06 -18.05 2.51
CA GLN A 103 10.51 -17.79 2.53
C GLN A 103 10.92 -16.68 1.56
N HIS A 104 10.28 -16.61 0.38
CA HIS A 104 10.56 -15.56 -0.60
C HIS A 104 10.16 -14.18 -0.10
N ALA A 105 8.98 -14.04 0.52
CA ALA A 105 8.54 -12.79 1.13
C ALA A 105 9.49 -12.36 2.26
N LYS A 106 9.87 -13.30 3.15
CA LYS A 106 10.85 -13.00 4.21
C LYS A 106 12.17 -12.48 3.64
N ASN A 107 12.74 -13.17 2.65
CA ASN A 107 14.01 -12.76 2.03
C ASN A 107 13.92 -11.36 1.40
N ILE A 108 12.88 -11.13 0.59
CA ILE A 108 12.64 -9.84 -0.07
C ILE A 108 12.48 -8.72 0.96
N TYR A 109 11.76 -8.95 2.06
CA TYR A 109 11.61 -7.96 3.12
C TYR A 109 12.97 -7.53 3.71
N HIS A 110 13.87 -8.47 3.97
CA HIS A 110 15.18 -8.16 4.54
C HIS A 110 16.02 -7.31 3.58
N ILE A 111 16.00 -7.65 2.29
CA ILE A 111 16.68 -6.87 1.24
C ILE A 111 16.13 -5.44 1.18
N VAL A 112 14.80 -5.28 1.18
CA VAL A 112 14.15 -3.96 1.16
C VAL A 112 14.51 -3.16 2.42
N LYS A 113 14.48 -3.79 3.59
CA LYS A 113 14.81 -3.15 4.87
C LYS A 113 16.27 -2.68 4.91
N GLU A 114 17.20 -3.47 4.38
CA GLU A 114 18.63 -3.13 4.34
C GLU A 114 18.94 -2.03 3.31
N ALA A 115 18.33 -2.11 2.13
CA ALA A 115 18.52 -1.10 1.07
C ALA A 115 17.91 0.26 1.41
N GLY A 116 16.90 0.30 2.28
CA GLY A 116 16.13 1.49 2.61
C GLY A 116 15.11 1.84 1.52
N ASN A 117 15.57 2.05 0.28
CA ASN A 117 14.77 2.22 -0.93
C ASN A 117 15.36 1.39 -2.07
N ILE A 118 14.52 0.62 -2.78
CA ILE A 118 14.99 -0.25 -3.87
C ILE A 118 13.97 -0.39 -5.00
N ASP A 119 14.46 -0.35 -6.24
CA ASP A 119 13.64 -0.57 -7.42
C ASP A 119 13.34 -2.07 -7.63
N SER A 120 12.18 -2.40 -8.20
CA SER A 120 11.74 -3.78 -8.38
C SER A 120 12.67 -4.63 -9.26
N ARG A 121 13.43 -4.04 -10.19
CA ARG A 121 14.38 -4.79 -11.03
C ARG A 121 15.62 -5.18 -10.24
N LEU A 122 16.21 -4.24 -9.51
CA LEU A 122 17.33 -4.54 -8.61
C LEU A 122 16.90 -5.49 -7.50
N LEU A 123 15.75 -5.26 -6.88
CA LEU A 123 15.21 -6.13 -5.84
C LEU A 123 15.06 -7.58 -6.32
N ARG A 124 14.57 -7.80 -7.54
CA ARG A 124 14.46 -9.14 -8.13
C ARG A 124 15.82 -9.81 -8.37
N LYS A 125 16.85 -9.01 -8.70
CA LYS A 125 18.23 -9.48 -8.86
C LYS A 125 18.82 -9.88 -7.51
N GLU A 126 18.72 -9.02 -6.51
CA GLU A 126 19.23 -9.26 -5.14
C GLU A 126 18.50 -10.43 -4.46
N SER A 127 17.20 -10.61 -4.73
CA SER A 127 16.44 -11.76 -4.22
C SER A 127 16.74 -13.08 -4.92
N GLN A 128 17.61 -13.08 -5.95
CA GLN A 128 17.97 -14.23 -6.78
C GLN A 128 16.78 -14.91 -7.49
N LEU A 129 15.68 -14.17 -7.71
CA LEU A 129 14.47 -14.68 -8.40
C LEU A 129 14.46 -14.26 -9.87
N THR A 130 15.60 -14.42 -10.53
CA THR A 130 15.85 -13.88 -11.88
C THR A 130 15.32 -14.77 -13.00
N ALA A 131 15.15 -16.07 -12.75
CA ALA A 131 14.65 -17.01 -13.76
C ALA A 131 13.19 -16.71 -14.16
N LYS A 132 12.82 -17.06 -15.40
CA LYS A 132 11.51 -16.69 -15.97
C LYS A 132 10.36 -17.36 -15.20
N GLU A 133 10.54 -18.60 -14.82
CA GLU A 133 9.65 -19.43 -14.01
C GLU A 133 9.43 -18.87 -12.60
N GLN A 134 10.46 -18.22 -12.03
CA GLN A 134 10.43 -17.61 -10.69
C GLN A 134 9.71 -16.25 -10.66
N LYS A 135 9.36 -15.68 -11.82
CA LYS A 135 8.64 -14.39 -11.88
C LYS A 135 7.35 -14.42 -11.06
N LYS A 136 6.61 -15.54 -11.12
CA LYS A 136 5.36 -15.70 -10.36
C LYS A 136 5.61 -15.72 -8.86
N ASP A 137 6.72 -16.29 -8.41
CA ASP A 137 7.08 -16.36 -6.99
C ASP A 137 7.51 -14.99 -6.46
N TYR A 138 8.27 -14.24 -7.26
CA TYR A 138 8.63 -12.85 -6.98
C TYR A 138 7.39 -11.95 -6.86
N ASP A 139 6.50 -11.98 -7.86
CA ASP A 139 5.28 -11.17 -7.87
C ASP A 139 4.37 -11.52 -6.69
N ARG A 140 4.27 -12.82 -6.34
CA ARG A 140 3.48 -13.29 -5.19
C ARG A 140 4.08 -12.78 -3.88
N ALA A 141 5.39 -12.88 -3.70
CA ALA A 141 6.07 -12.41 -2.50
C ALA A 141 5.92 -10.89 -2.29
N LEU A 142 6.01 -10.10 -3.36
CA LEU A 142 5.74 -8.65 -3.28
C LEU A 142 4.30 -8.34 -2.85
N VAL A 143 3.31 -9.06 -3.39
CA VAL A 143 1.91 -8.89 -3.01
C VAL A 143 1.66 -9.35 -1.57
N GLU A 144 2.30 -10.43 -1.15
CA GLU A 144 2.24 -10.93 0.22
C GLU A 144 2.73 -9.87 1.22
N LEU A 145 3.92 -9.30 1.01
CA LEU A 145 4.46 -8.23 1.85
C LEU A 145 3.58 -6.99 1.85
N GLN A 146 3.04 -6.59 0.69
CA GLN A 146 2.13 -5.44 0.61
C GLN A 146 0.81 -5.69 1.34
N ASN A 147 0.26 -6.91 1.31
CA ASN A 147 -0.98 -7.23 2.03
C ASN A 147 -0.84 -7.16 3.55
N PHE A 148 0.39 -7.25 4.06
CA PHE A 148 0.71 -7.04 5.46
C PHE A 148 1.19 -5.61 5.76
N ALA A 149 1.22 -4.74 4.74
CA ALA A 149 1.84 -3.42 4.82
C ALA A 149 3.27 -3.49 5.40
N ASP A 150 4.04 -4.54 5.06
CA ASP A 150 5.45 -4.65 5.41
C ASP A 150 6.30 -3.70 4.56
N ILE A 151 5.87 -3.49 3.33
CA ILE A 151 6.48 -2.60 2.34
C ILE A 151 5.44 -1.70 1.69
N VAL A 152 5.87 -0.52 1.26
CA VAL A 152 5.06 0.47 0.53
C VAL A 152 5.72 0.80 -0.80
N ILE A 153 4.93 1.20 -1.80
CA ILE A 153 5.44 1.73 -3.07
C ILE A 153 5.71 3.22 -2.88
N THR A 154 6.95 3.65 -3.06
CA THR A 154 7.36 5.06 -2.84
C THR A 154 7.73 5.80 -4.11
N GLY A 155 7.84 5.09 -5.22
CA GLY A 155 8.23 5.71 -6.49
C GLY A 155 8.07 4.79 -7.68
N ALA A 156 8.38 5.37 -8.84
CA ALA A 156 8.54 4.66 -10.09
C ALA A 156 9.89 5.07 -10.69
N GLN A 157 10.68 4.09 -11.13
CA GLN A 157 11.91 4.32 -11.87
C GLN A 157 11.69 3.99 -13.33
N GLU A 158 12.02 4.94 -14.21
CA GLU A 158 11.93 4.76 -15.64
C GLU A 158 12.85 3.64 -16.13
N SER A 159 12.58 3.16 -17.33
CA SER A 159 13.45 2.20 -17.99
C SER A 159 14.59 2.94 -18.68
N ASP A 160 15.81 2.41 -18.59
CA ASP A 160 16.95 2.92 -19.37
C ASP A 160 16.79 2.67 -20.88
N PHE A 161 15.88 1.77 -21.27
CA PHE A 161 15.52 1.51 -22.67
C PHE A 161 14.33 2.36 -23.10
N GLU A 162 14.42 3.00 -24.28
CA GLU A 162 13.29 3.67 -24.93
C GLU A 162 12.09 2.72 -25.08
N GLY A 163 10.93 3.15 -24.60
CA GLY A 163 9.69 2.36 -24.62
C GLY A 163 9.60 1.26 -23.55
N GLY A 164 10.57 1.14 -22.65
CA GLY A 164 10.51 0.19 -21.54
C GLY A 164 9.59 0.66 -20.41
N TRP A 165 8.84 -0.28 -19.82
CA TRP A 165 7.93 0.00 -18.70
C TRP A 165 8.67 0.39 -17.43
N SER A 166 8.23 1.44 -16.73
CA SER A 166 8.76 1.82 -15.40
C SER A 166 8.65 0.69 -14.37
N SER A 167 9.66 0.53 -13.50
CA SER A 167 9.58 -0.33 -12.31
C SER A 167 9.09 0.48 -11.11
N MET A 168 8.46 -0.19 -10.14
CA MET A 168 8.10 0.45 -8.87
C MET A 168 9.27 0.38 -7.88
N CYS A 169 9.43 1.41 -7.06
CA CYS A 169 10.37 1.43 -5.94
C CYS A 169 9.64 1.10 -4.63
N PHE A 170 10.33 0.42 -3.73
CA PHE A 170 9.79 -0.04 -2.45
C PHE A 170 10.67 0.41 -1.29
N GLU A 171 10.01 0.66 -0.16
CA GLU A 171 10.62 0.84 1.15
C GLU A 171 9.90 -0.03 2.17
N SER A 172 10.58 -0.39 3.27
CA SER A 172 9.88 -0.97 4.41
C SER A 172 8.96 0.08 5.01
N SER A 173 7.76 -0.30 5.46
CA SER A 173 6.80 0.67 5.99
C SER A 173 7.28 1.37 7.25
N GLY A 174 8.13 0.72 8.05
CA GLY A 174 8.78 1.36 9.20
C GLY A 174 9.78 2.44 8.79
N HIS A 175 10.61 2.16 7.77
CA HIS A 175 11.56 3.16 7.25
C HIS A 175 10.82 4.35 6.65
N TRP A 176 9.81 4.10 5.80
CA TRP A 176 9.00 5.14 5.19
C TRP A 176 8.29 6.01 6.23
N LEU A 177 7.64 5.40 7.23
CA LEU A 177 6.97 6.14 8.31
C LEU A 177 7.94 7.00 9.13
N GLN A 178 9.11 6.47 9.44
CA GLN A 178 10.13 7.22 10.17
C GLN A 178 10.63 8.43 9.36
N ALA A 179 10.86 8.25 8.06
CA ALA A 179 11.31 9.32 7.18
C ALA A 179 10.22 10.39 6.95
N THR A 180 8.97 9.97 6.79
CA THR A 180 7.84 10.84 6.42
C THR A 180 7.19 11.53 7.62
N LEU A 181 6.98 10.83 8.73
CA LEU A 181 6.26 11.37 9.89
C LEU A 181 7.12 11.56 11.14
N GLY A 182 8.37 11.09 11.13
CA GLY A 182 9.15 10.94 12.35
C GLY A 182 8.49 10.00 13.37
N LYS A 183 7.58 9.14 12.90
CA LYS A 183 6.82 8.19 13.74
C LYS A 183 7.36 6.79 13.53
N GLU A 184 7.45 6.06 14.63
CA GLU A 184 7.61 4.61 14.58
C GLU A 184 6.23 3.92 14.51
N LEU A 185 6.24 2.69 14.02
CA LEU A 185 5.05 1.83 14.07
C LEU A 185 4.76 1.50 15.54
N PRO A 186 3.49 1.57 15.98
CA PRO A 186 3.15 1.25 17.37
C PRO A 186 3.56 -0.19 17.70
N ALA A 187 4.45 -0.35 18.67
CA ALA A 187 4.74 -1.65 19.26
C ALA A 187 3.69 -1.91 20.34
N THR A 188 2.60 -2.59 19.98
CA THR A 188 1.58 -3.01 20.95
C THR A 188 1.14 -4.44 20.68
N ASP A 189 1.16 -5.25 21.73
CA ASP A 189 0.57 -6.60 21.75
C ASP A 189 -0.95 -6.54 21.92
N ASP A 190 -1.47 -5.42 22.44
CA ASP A 190 -2.90 -5.16 22.55
C ASP A 190 -3.38 -4.27 21.41
N LEU A 191 -4.14 -4.87 20.49
CA LEU A 191 -4.72 -4.20 19.34
C LEU A 191 -6.12 -3.62 19.65
N SER A 192 -6.64 -3.76 20.86
CA SER A 192 -8.00 -3.29 21.21
C SER A 192 -8.17 -1.78 20.99
N GLU A 193 -7.21 -0.98 21.46
CA GLU A 193 -7.20 0.47 21.25
C GLU A 193 -7.06 0.83 19.76
N VAL A 194 -6.14 0.16 19.06
CA VAL A 194 -5.91 0.35 17.62
C VAL A 194 -7.19 0.06 16.82
N ARG A 195 -7.90 -1.03 17.15
CA ARG A 195 -9.20 -1.36 16.55
C ARG A 195 -10.24 -0.28 16.83
N GLY A 196 -10.31 0.22 18.06
CA GLY A 196 -11.23 1.29 18.46
C GLY A 196 -11.03 2.56 17.64
N ILE A 197 -9.77 3.01 17.51
CA ILE A 197 -9.39 4.18 16.71
C ILE A 197 -9.79 3.98 15.25
N VAL A 198 -9.33 2.90 14.61
CA VAL A 198 -9.59 2.65 13.19
C VAL A 198 -11.09 2.48 12.92
N LYS A 199 -11.82 1.81 13.81
CA LYS A 199 -13.27 1.63 13.68
C LYS A 199 -14.03 2.95 13.80
N ALA A 200 -13.65 3.83 14.73
CA ALA A 200 -14.26 5.14 14.88
C ALA A 200 -14.10 5.97 13.59
N GLU A 201 -12.87 6.11 13.11
CA GLU A 201 -12.54 6.83 11.86
C GLU A 201 -13.32 6.28 10.67
N LEU A 202 -13.30 4.96 10.45
CA LEU A 202 -13.96 4.36 9.29
C LEU A 202 -15.49 4.40 9.38
N SER A 203 -16.08 4.39 10.58
CA SER A 203 -17.54 4.42 10.75
C SER A 203 -18.16 5.78 10.38
N GLU A 204 -17.38 6.86 10.41
CA GLU A 204 -17.84 8.20 10.01
C GLU A 204 -17.88 8.38 8.49
N VAL A 205 -17.06 7.62 7.75
CA VAL A 205 -16.79 7.88 6.32
C VAL A 205 -17.22 6.74 5.40
N CYS A 206 -17.37 5.52 5.92
CA CYS A 206 -17.76 4.34 5.15
C CYS A 206 -19.26 4.04 5.26
N SER A 207 -19.84 3.54 4.17
CA SER A 207 -21.14 2.87 4.21
C SER A 207 -21.08 1.58 5.04
N GLU A 208 -22.23 1.05 5.46
CA GLU A 208 -22.29 -0.22 6.23
C GLU A 208 -21.63 -1.39 5.47
N LYS A 209 -21.81 -1.47 4.14
CA LYS A 209 -21.18 -2.52 3.31
C LYS A 209 -19.66 -2.34 3.21
N ALA A 210 -19.20 -1.10 3.02
CA ALA A 210 -17.77 -0.79 3.00
C ALA A 210 -17.11 -1.12 4.34
N LEU A 211 -17.75 -0.71 5.45
CA LEU A 211 -17.28 -0.98 6.80
C LEU A 211 -17.22 -2.48 7.09
N LYS A 212 -18.24 -3.25 6.71
CA LYS A 212 -18.24 -4.72 6.85
C LYS A 212 -17.11 -5.38 6.04
N TYR A 213 -16.82 -4.87 4.85
CA TYR A 213 -15.68 -5.35 4.06
C TYR A 213 -14.35 -5.07 4.78
N LEU A 214 -14.15 -3.84 5.26
CA LEU A 214 -12.92 -3.43 5.94
C LEU A 214 -12.75 -4.13 7.30
N ASP A 215 -13.83 -4.31 8.06
CA ASP A 215 -13.84 -5.08 9.30
C ASP A 215 -13.35 -6.52 9.08
N LYS A 216 -13.79 -7.18 8.00
CA LYS A 216 -13.29 -8.52 7.67
C LYS A 216 -11.79 -8.53 7.37
N LYS A 217 -11.26 -7.47 6.75
CA LYS A 217 -9.84 -7.37 6.37
C LYS A 217 -8.95 -7.01 7.55
N LEU A 218 -9.41 -6.10 8.40
CA LEU A 218 -8.65 -5.49 9.51
C LEU A 218 -8.99 -6.09 10.88
N ARG A 219 -10.03 -6.93 10.96
CA ARG A 219 -10.50 -7.58 12.19
C ARG A 219 -10.83 -6.56 13.30
N LEU A 220 -11.70 -5.60 12.99
CA LEU A 220 -12.04 -4.48 13.88
C LEU A 220 -13.03 -4.86 14.99
N SER A 221 -13.83 -5.91 14.78
CA SER A 221 -14.86 -6.37 15.73
C SER A 221 -14.45 -7.61 16.54
N VAL A 222 -13.16 -7.95 16.57
CA VAL A 222 -12.60 -9.09 17.33
C VAL A 222 -12.21 -8.69 18.74
#